data_AF-A0AAV4AZD3-F1
#
_entry.id   AF-A0AAV4AZD3-F1
#
_cell.length_a   1.000
_cell.length_b   1.000
_cell.length_c   1.000
_cell.angle_alpha   90.00
_cell.angle_beta   90.00
_cell.angle_gamma   90.00
#
_symmetry.space_group_name_H-M   'P 1'
#
loop_
_entity.id
_entity.type
_entity.pdbx_description
1 polymer ?
#
loop_
_entity_poly.entity_id
_entity_poly.type
_entity_poly.pdbx_seq_one_letter_code
_entity_poly.pdbx_strand_id
1 'polypeptide(L)'
;MRHFASQSTMERSTTGLCNWWLHNALTEEIEQTKEATRNRVEPQEGTKRLQQWLIDLSKLPSHYSRQSSKKLYLEPTFQSYLELYRRYVVDMEELGQKATSRFKVMEEFHAMGLSLFHPRKDRCDICVGFEEETVEEVVYIAHRVKADRAQKEKADDKDLTPAEYILYSDGCGYQNRKVTMSSALPYFAIENGKTVTQKILEKGHTMMEVDSAHASIERHLKNRPIHCPADYKRIIEESRRFPRPYVVKYLEYSFSRTSAKSTP
;
A
#
# COMPACT_ATOMS: atom_id res chain seq x y z
N MET A 1 -64.33 -17.55 -41.87
CA MET A 1 -62.90 -17.61 -42.27
C MET A 1 -62.30 -16.22 -42.19
N ARG A 2 -61.48 -15.94 -41.18
CA ARG A 2 -60.35 -14.99 -41.20
C ARG A 2 -59.54 -15.21 -39.92
N HIS A 3 -58.23 -15.25 -40.12
CA HIS A 3 -57.23 -15.84 -39.26
C HIS A 3 -56.80 -14.94 -38.09
N PHE A 4 -56.38 -15.62 -37.01
CA PHE A 4 -55.30 -15.32 -36.06
C PHE A 4 -54.44 -14.07 -36.31
N ALA A 5 -54.32 -13.25 -35.26
CA ALA A 5 -53.06 -12.58 -34.89
C ALA A 5 -53.00 -12.44 -33.37
N SER A 6 -52.11 -13.19 -32.73
CA SER A 6 -51.76 -13.05 -31.32
C SER A 6 -50.78 -11.89 -31.15
N GLN A 7 -51.10 -10.91 -30.30
CA GLN A 7 -50.10 -10.00 -29.76
C GLN A 7 -49.99 -10.25 -28.26
N SER A 8 -48.82 -10.75 -27.86
CA SER A 8 -48.38 -10.92 -26.47
C SER A 8 -48.14 -9.54 -25.86
N THR A 9 -48.94 -9.16 -24.86
CA THR A 9 -48.68 -8.01 -24.01
C THR A 9 -47.61 -8.37 -22.98
N MET A 10 -46.39 -7.93 -23.25
CA MET A 10 -45.26 -8.03 -22.34
C MET A 10 -45.37 -6.91 -21.28
N GLU A 11 -46.01 -7.19 -20.14
CA GLU A 11 -45.98 -6.31 -18.97
C GLU A 11 -44.53 -6.21 -18.45
N ARG A 12 -43.86 -5.08 -18.73
CA ARG A 12 -42.56 -4.74 -18.15
C ARG A 12 -42.79 -4.12 -16.78
N SER A 13 -42.41 -4.83 -15.72
CA SER A 13 -42.43 -4.31 -14.35
C SER A 13 -41.48 -3.13 -14.20
N THR A 14 -42.06 -1.94 -14.02
CA THR A 14 -41.37 -0.64 -13.89
C THR A 14 -40.86 -0.36 -12.46
N THR A 15 -40.80 -1.37 -11.59
CA THR A 15 -40.46 -1.20 -10.17
C THR A 15 -38.96 -0.99 -9.90
N GLY A 16 -38.08 -1.22 -10.88
CA GLY A 16 -36.63 -1.03 -10.72
C GLY A 16 -36.14 0.42 -10.87
N LEU A 17 -36.77 1.19 -11.76
CA LEU A 17 -36.35 2.58 -12.05
C LEU A 17 -36.80 3.56 -10.97
N CYS A 18 -37.97 3.33 -10.36
CA CYS A 18 -38.50 4.19 -9.31
C CYS A 18 -37.62 4.14 -8.04
N ASN A 19 -37.12 2.96 -7.67
CA ASN A 19 -36.25 2.77 -6.51
C ASN A 19 -34.84 3.36 -6.72
N TRP A 20 -34.32 3.34 -7.94
CA TRP A 20 -33.02 3.93 -8.25
C TRP A 20 -33.07 5.46 -8.17
N TRP A 21 -34.14 6.07 -8.68
CA TRP A 21 -34.32 7.53 -8.60
C TRP A 21 -34.52 8.00 -7.15
N LEU A 22 -35.31 7.27 -6.36
CA LEU A 22 -35.47 7.51 -4.92
C LEU A 22 -34.16 7.40 -4.14
N HIS A 23 -33.34 6.38 -4.43
CA HIS A 23 -32.06 6.20 -3.74
C HIS A 23 -31.06 7.30 -4.13
N ASN A 24 -31.03 7.71 -5.42
CA ASN A 24 -30.18 8.81 -5.87
C ASN A 24 -30.63 10.16 -5.30
N ALA A 25 -31.93 10.43 -5.28
CA ALA A 25 -32.48 11.64 -4.67
C ALA A 25 -32.19 11.68 -3.15
N LEU A 26 -32.31 10.55 -2.44
CA LEU A 26 -31.92 10.46 -1.04
C LEU A 26 -30.42 10.69 -0.85
N THR A 27 -29.57 10.15 -1.72
CA THR A 27 -28.12 10.40 -1.63
C THR A 27 -27.76 11.84 -1.92
N GLU A 28 -28.45 12.49 -2.87
CA GLU A 28 -28.28 13.91 -3.18
C GLU A 28 -28.75 14.79 -2.02
N GLU A 29 -29.87 14.46 -1.35
CA GLU A 29 -30.31 15.16 -0.13
C GLU A 29 -29.37 14.92 1.06
N ILE A 30 -28.81 13.70 1.20
CA ILE A 30 -27.80 13.39 2.22
C ILE A 30 -26.48 14.14 1.94
N GLU A 31 -26.10 14.29 0.68
CA GLU A 31 -24.94 15.08 0.28
C GLU A 31 -25.20 16.57 0.48
N GLN A 32 -26.36 17.09 0.10
CA GLN A 32 -26.75 18.49 0.32
C GLN A 32 -26.88 18.82 1.81
N THR A 33 -27.35 17.91 2.66
CA THR A 33 -27.38 18.10 4.11
C THR A 33 -25.98 18.02 4.74
N LYS A 34 -25.07 17.19 4.21
CA LYS A 34 -23.64 17.19 4.55
C LYS A 34 -22.93 18.47 4.07
N GLU A 35 -23.28 19.01 2.92
CA GLU A 35 -22.75 20.27 2.37
C GLU A 35 -23.29 21.49 3.15
N ALA A 36 -24.58 21.48 3.51
CA ALA A 36 -25.20 22.51 4.36
C ALA A 36 -24.67 22.51 5.80
N THR A 37 -24.21 21.36 6.31
CA THR A 37 -23.49 21.27 7.59
C THR A 37 -22.01 21.60 7.49
N ARG A 38 -21.43 21.66 6.28
CA ARG A 38 -20.13 22.28 5.98
C ARG A 38 -20.22 23.81 5.86
N ASN A 39 -21.22 24.44 6.50
CA ASN A 39 -21.10 25.85 6.81
C ASN A 39 -19.81 26.07 7.62
N ARG A 40 -18.99 27.00 7.15
CA ARG A 40 -17.67 27.36 7.69
C ARG A 40 -17.86 27.89 9.12
N VAL A 41 -17.97 26.99 10.09
CA VAL A 41 -17.89 27.33 11.51
C VAL A 41 -16.51 27.91 11.70
N GLU A 42 -16.47 29.19 12.07
CA GLU A 42 -15.22 29.85 12.40
C GLU A 42 -14.45 28.98 13.42
N PRO A 43 -13.17 28.64 13.18
CA PRO A 43 -12.48 27.66 14.02
C PRO A 43 -12.57 28.12 15.46
N GLN A 44 -13.22 27.31 16.32
CA GLN A 44 -13.32 27.58 17.75
C GLN A 44 -11.92 27.91 18.27
N GLU A 45 -11.82 28.85 19.20
CA GLU A 45 -10.56 29.37 19.76
C GLU A 45 -9.54 28.25 20.09
N GLY A 46 -10.00 27.12 20.67
CA GLY A 46 -9.15 25.96 20.97
C GLY A 46 -8.51 25.28 19.75
N THR A 47 -9.17 25.34 18.58
CA THR A 47 -8.68 24.79 17.31
C THR A 47 -7.54 25.64 16.74
N LYS A 48 -7.64 26.96 16.82
CA LYS A 48 -6.55 27.87 16.40
C LYS A 48 -5.30 27.66 17.26
N ARG A 49 -5.48 27.47 18.57
CA ARG A 49 -4.38 27.21 19.50
C ARG A 49 -3.72 25.85 19.28
N LEU A 50 -4.52 24.82 19.03
CA LEU A 50 -4.02 23.51 18.65
C LEU A 50 -3.18 23.58 17.37
N GLN A 51 -3.65 24.30 16.34
CA GLN A 51 -2.90 24.51 15.11
C GLN A 51 -1.57 25.23 15.37
N GLN A 52 -1.57 26.27 16.21
CA GLN A 52 -0.35 26.97 16.59
C GLN A 52 0.63 26.05 17.32
N TRP A 53 0.15 25.29 18.31
CA TRP A 53 0.97 24.31 19.03
C TRP A 53 1.59 23.27 18.08
N LEU A 54 0.83 22.77 17.10
CA LEU A 54 1.35 21.86 16.06
C LEU A 54 2.34 22.51 15.08
N ILE A 55 2.29 23.83 14.90
CA ILE A 55 3.26 24.59 14.11
C ILE A 55 4.58 24.73 14.87
N ASP A 56 4.50 24.98 16.17
CA ASP A 56 5.64 25.22 17.05
C ASP A 56 6.47 23.95 17.31
N LEU A 57 5.88 22.76 17.13
CA LEU A 57 6.63 21.51 17.16
C LEU A 57 7.71 21.48 16.06
N SER A 58 8.90 20.98 16.40
CA SER A 58 9.97 20.75 15.42
C SER A 58 9.53 19.76 14.35
N LYS A 59 9.64 20.18 13.09
CA LYS A 59 9.24 19.38 11.92
C LYS A 59 10.47 18.96 11.14
N LEU A 60 10.50 17.70 10.78
CA LEU A 60 11.51 17.12 9.93
C LEU A 60 11.10 17.29 8.44
N PRO A 61 12.02 17.72 7.56
CA PRO A 61 11.72 17.85 6.14
C PRO A 61 11.34 16.48 5.54
N SER A 62 10.47 16.52 4.53
CA SER A 62 9.90 15.34 3.88
C SER A 62 10.91 14.43 3.15
N HIS A 63 12.23 14.67 3.26
CA HIS A 63 13.29 13.87 2.65
C HIS A 63 13.19 12.37 3.01
N TYR A 64 12.61 12.05 4.18
CA TYR A 64 12.37 10.67 4.61
C TYR A 64 11.10 10.02 4.01
N SER A 65 10.33 10.80 3.26
CA SER A 65 9.15 10.37 2.53
C SER A 65 9.55 9.83 1.15
N ARG A 66 8.72 8.96 0.56
CA ARG A 66 8.91 8.58 -0.84
C ARG A 66 8.79 9.85 -1.69
N GLN A 67 9.55 9.99 -2.78
CA GLN A 67 9.67 11.17 -3.66
C GLN A 67 8.34 11.88 -4.05
N SER A 68 7.19 11.20 -3.90
CA SER A 68 5.84 11.72 -4.20
C SER A 68 4.98 12.12 -2.99
N SER A 69 5.45 12.01 -1.75
CA SER A 69 4.64 12.29 -0.55
C SER A 69 4.85 13.72 -0.03
N LYS A 70 3.77 14.52 0.01
CA LYS A 70 3.77 15.89 0.58
C LYS A 70 3.68 15.94 2.12
N LYS A 71 3.83 14.80 2.80
CA LYS A 71 3.67 14.71 4.27
C LYS A 71 4.86 15.33 5.00
N LEU A 72 4.56 16.06 6.07
CA LEU A 72 5.53 16.58 7.03
C LEU A 72 5.62 15.60 8.21
N TYR A 73 6.82 15.34 8.71
CA TYR A 73 7.01 14.43 9.83
C TYR A 73 7.41 15.22 11.07
N LEU A 74 6.86 14.85 12.22
CA LEU A 74 7.43 15.31 13.50
C LEU A 74 8.77 14.60 13.71
N GLU A 75 9.69 15.27 14.42
CA GLU A 75 10.92 14.64 14.89
C GLU A 75 10.62 13.37 15.72
N PRO A 76 11.57 12.41 15.80
CA PRO A 76 11.42 11.17 16.57
C PRO A 76 11.38 11.37 18.09
N THR A 77 10.89 12.51 18.56
CA THR A 77 10.59 12.79 19.97
C THR A 77 9.35 12.05 20.45
N PHE A 78 8.41 11.73 19.55
CA PHE A 78 7.18 11.01 19.88
C PHE A 78 7.14 9.64 19.22
N GLN A 79 7.02 8.58 20.01
CA GLN A 79 6.90 7.21 19.52
C GLN A 79 5.45 6.84 19.20
N SER A 80 4.48 7.57 19.73
CA SER A 80 3.06 7.29 19.51
C SER A 80 2.16 8.52 19.55
N TYR A 81 1.01 8.39 18.90
CA TYR A 81 -0.05 9.41 18.92
C TYR A 81 -0.60 9.67 20.33
N LEU A 82 -0.51 8.69 21.23
CA LEU A 82 -0.92 8.85 22.62
C LEU A 82 0.05 9.74 23.38
N GLU A 83 1.35 9.56 23.15
CA GLU A 83 2.40 10.38 23.76
C GLU A 83 2.33 11.83 23.30
N LEU A 84 2.12 12.05 21.99
CA LEU A 84 1.86 13.37 21.43
C LEU A 84 0.67 14.05 22.12
N TYR A 85 -0.45 13.33 22.29
CA TYR A 85 -1.62 13.86 22.97
C TYR A 85 -1.36 14.13 24.46
N ARG A 86 -0.60 13.27 25.16
CA ARG A 86 -0.23 13.50 26.56
C ARG A 86 0.61 14.77 26.71
N ARG A 87 1.59 14.99 25.82
CA ARG A 87 2.40 16.21 25.82
C ARG A 87 1.54 17.45 25.59
N TYR A 88 0.62 17.39 24.62
CA TYR A 88 -0.34 18.47 24.38
C TYR A 88 -1.17 18.80 25.63
N VAL A 89 -1.69 17.79 26.35
CA VAL A 89 -2.48 18.03 27.56
C VAL A 89 -1.67 18.75 28.63
N VAL A 90 -0.43 18.32 28.87
CA VAL A 90 0.49 18.97 29.83
C VAL A 90 0.76 20.41 29.43
N ASP A 91 1.09 20.67 28.16
CA ASP A 91 1.40 22.02 27.67
C ASP A 91 0.18 22.95 27.78
N MET A 92 -1.03 22.42 27.56
CA MET A 92 -2.26 23.19 27.74
C MET A 92 -2.56 23.48 29.22
N GLU A 93 -2.31 22.53 30.12
CA GLU A 93 -2.45 22.72 31.57
C GLU A 93 -1.48 23.78 32.12
N GLU A 94 -0.22 23.77 31.67
CA GLU A 94 0.79 24.79 32.00
C GLU A 94 0.38 26.19 31.53
N LEU A 95 -0.30 26.29 30.38
CA LEU A 95 -0.87 27.53 29.87
C LEU A 95 -2.21 27.92 30.53
N GLY A 96 -2.70 27.12 31.49
CA GLY A 96 -3.99 27.36 32.16
C GLY A 96 -5.20 27.18 31.25
N GLN A 97 -5.06 26.37 30.19
CA GLN A 97 -6.08 26.17 29.16
C GLN A 97 -6.65 24.75 29.19
N LYS A 98 -7.90 24.63 28.75
CA LYS A 98 -8.54 23.31 28.60
C LYS A 98 -8.09 22.64 27.32
N ALA A 99 -7.51 21.45 27.44
CA ALA A 99 -7.12 20.63 26.30
C ALA A 99 -8.34 20.21 25.45
N THR A 100 -8.15 20.21 24.14
CA THR A 100 -9.13 19.70 23.17
C THR A 100 -9.16 18.17 23.17
N SER A 101 -10.25 17.53 22.73
CA SER A 101 -10.36 16.07 22.67
C SER A 101 -9.29 15.44 21.75
N ARG A 102 -8.83 14.24 22.11
CA ARG A 102 -7.87 13.46 21.31
C ARG A 102 -8.31 13.31 19.85
N PHE A 103 -9.60 13.08 19.60
CA PHE A 103 -10.10 12.92 18.24
C PHE A 103 -9.86 14.16 17.39
N LYS A 104 -10.19 15.35 17.91
CA LYS A 104 -10.01 16.62 17.22
C LYS A 104 -8.54 17.00 17.07
N VAL A 105 -7.68 16.63 18.04
CA VAL A 105 -6.21 16.73 17.89
C VAL A 105 -5.71 15.90 16.71
N MET A 106 -6.17 14.65 16.58
CA MET A 106 -5.75 13.76 15.48
C MET A 106 -6.32 14.19 14.12
N GLU A 107 -7.53 14.73 14.11
CA GLU A 107 -8.17 15.28 12.91
C GLU A 107 -7.37 16.47 12.37
N GLU A 108 -7.06 17.46 13.22
CA GLU A 108 -6.25 18.62 12.82
C GLU A 108 -4.81 18.22 12.45
N PHE A 109 -4.21 17.29 13.21
CA PHE A 109 -2.88 16.76 12.90
C PHE A 109 -2.80 16.17 11.49
N HIS A 110 -3.78 15.34 11.11
CA HIS A 110 -3.84 14.79 9.76
C HIS A 110 -4.25 15.83 8.71
N ALA A 111 -5.11 16.79 9.05
CA ALA A 111 -5.52 17.87 8.16
C ALA A 111 -4.34 18.78 7.77
N MET A 112 -3.40 18.99 8.69
CA MET A 112 -2.13 19.69 8.42
C MET A 112 -1.11 18.84 7.64
N GLY A 113 -1.45 17.60 7.29
CA GLY A 113 -0.56 16.69 6.57
C GLY A 113 0.62 16.17 7.41
N LEU A 114 0.50 16.22 8.74
CA LEU A 114 1.53 15.74 9.67
C LEU A 114 1.44 14.21 9.85
N SER A 115 2.58 13.59 10.15
CA SER A 115 2.69 12.18 10.51
C SER A 115 3.79 11.99 11.55
N LEU A 116 3.64 11.02 12.45
CA LEU A 116 4.75 10.60 13.30
C LEU A 116 5.81 9.88 12.47
N PHE A 117 7.08 10.23 12.69
CA PHE A 117 8.21 9.55 12.05
C PHE A 117 8.40 8.17 12.67
N HIS A 118 8.27 7.14 11.85
CA HIS A 118 8.63 5.78 12.22
C HIS A 118 9.81 5.36 11.33
N PRO A 119 10.97 5.00 11.92
CA PRO A 119 12.06 4.43 11.16
C PRO A 119 11.57 3.25 10.31
N ARG A 120 11.93 3.23 9.02
CA ARG A 120 11.54 2.11 8.14
C ARG A 120 12.26 0.85 8.59
N LYS A 121 11.55 -0.28 8.64
CA LYS A 121 12.10 -1.59 9.00
C LYS A 121 13.12 -2.12 7.99
N ASP A 122 13.10 -1.61 6.76
CA ASP A 122 13.88 -2.12 5.63
C ASP A 122 14.98 -1.13 5.18
N ARG A 123 15.59 -0.38 6.11
CA ARG A 123 16.74 0.47 5.76
C ARG A 123 17.98 -0.40 5.57
N CYS A 124 18.83 -0.03 4.62
CA CYS A 124 20.12 -0.68 4.44
C CYS A 124 21.08 -0.20 5.54
N ASP A 125 21.67 -1.14 6.29
CA ASP A 125 22.58 -0.83 7.40
C ASP A 125 23.78 0.04 6.95
N ILE A 126 24.28 -0.19 5.74
CA ILE A 126 25.40 0.59 5.16
C ILE A 126 24.96 2.03 4.85
N CYS A 127 23.73 2.22 4.35
CA CYS A 127 23.21 3.56 4.09
C CYS A 127 22.93 4.32 5.38
N VAL A 128 22.38 3.65 6.39
CA VAL A 128 22.17 4.25 7.72
C VAL A 128 23.50 4.60 8.36
N GLY A 129 24.48 3.69 8.30
CA GLY A 129 25.81 3.93 8.83
C GLY A 129 26.55 5.09 8.14
N PHE A 130 26.28 5.37 6.86
CA PHE A 130 26.81 6.56 6.19
C PHE A 130 26.09 7.84 6.65
N GLU A 131 24.76 7.81 6.83
CA GLU A 131 23.99 8.92 7.42
C GLU A 131 24.46 9.26 8.84
N GLU A 132 24.89 8.24 9.60
CA GLU A 132 25.40 8.36 10.98
C GLU A 132 26.93 8.55 11.05
N GLU A 133 27.60 8.85 9.92
CA GLU A 133 29.07 9.03 9.82
C GLU A 133 29.91 7.86 10.39
N THR A 134 29.29 6.69 10.54
CA THR A 134 29.92 5.46 11.03
C THR A 134 30.62 4.68 9.91
N VAL A 135 30.22 4.92 8.66
CA VAL A 135 30.73 4.25 7.47
C VAL A 135 31.46 5.24 6.58
N GLU A 136 32.66 4.86 6.13
CA GLU A 136 33.44 5.68 5.20
C GLU A 136 32.75 5.86 3.83
N GLU A 137 32.94 7.03 3.23
CA GLU A 137 32.35 7.38 1.93
C GLU A 137 32.72 6.38 0.83
N VAL A 138 33.94 5.85 0.84
CA VAL A 138 34.41 4.85 -0.14
C VAL A 138 33.55 3.56 -0.07
N VAL A 139 33.20 3.12 1.13
CA VAL A 139 32.36 1.93 1.36
C VAL A 139 30.94 2.19 0.88
N TYR A 140 30.39 3.37 1.16
CA TYR A 140 29.07 3.79 0.70
C TYR A 140 28.97 3.87 -0.82
N ILE A 141 29.96 4.48 -1.49
CA ILE A 141 30.00 4.56 -2.97
C ILE A 141 30.06 3.16 -3.58
N ALA A 142 30.93 2.28 -3.07
CA ALA A 142 31.04 0.92 -3.56
C ALA A 142 29.72 0.13 -3.39
N HIS A 143 29.04 0.31 -2.26
CA HIS A 143 27.71 -0.25 -2.00
C HIS A 143 26.66 0.23 -3.01
N ARG A 144 26.61 1.55 -3.26
CA ARG A 144 25.69 2.13 -4.25
C ARG A 144 25.93 1.60 -5.67
N VAL A 145 27.20 1.53 -6.09
CA VAL A 145 27.56 1.00 -7.41
C VAL A 145 27.12 -0.46 -7.55
N LYS A 146 27.28 -1.28 -6.51
CA LYS A 146 26.80 -2.68 -6.52
C LYS A 146 25.28 -2.77 -6.62
N ALA A 147 24.55 -1.96 -5.85
CA ALA A 147 23.10 -1.93 -5.88
C ALA A 147 22.57 -1.50 -7.26
N ASP A 148 23.15 -0.45 -7.84
CA ASP A 148 22.77 0.05 -9.16
C ASP A 148 23.11 -0.97 -10.26
N ARG A 149 24.26 -1.67 -10.16
CA ARG A 149 24.63 -2.77 -11.06
C ARG A 149 23.62 -3.91 -10.98
N ALA A 150 23.23 -4.34 -9.78
CA ALA A 150 22.25 -5.41 -9.61
C ALA A 150 20.87 -5.07 -10.20
N GLN A 151 20.44 -3.80 -10.08
CA GLN A 151 19.20 -3.33 -10.71
C GLN A 151 19.31 -3.28 -12.23
N LYS A 152 20.46 -2.86 -12.76
CA LYS A 152 20.72 -2.88 -14.20
C LYS A 152 20.71 -4.29 -14.77
N GLU A 153 21.43 -5.23 -14.13
CA GLU A 153 21.41 -6.65 -14.52
C GLU A 153 19.99 -7.22 -14.52
N LYS A 154 19.16 -6.85 -13.53
CA LYS A 154 17.75 -7.26 -13.48
C LYS A 154 16.91 -6.67 -14.62
N ALA A 155 17.18 -5.43 -15.02
CA ALA A 155 16.50 -4.80 -16.15
C ALA A 155 16.91 -5.48 -17.46
N ASP A 156 18.21 -5.74 -17.64
CA ASP A 156 18.76 -6.39 -18.84
C ASP A 156 18.25 -7.85 -18.95
N ASP A 157 18.23 -8.59 -17.84
CA ASP A 157 17.71 -9.98 -17.76
C ASP A 157 16.21 -10.09 -18.04
N LYS A 158 15.47 -8.98 -17.97
CA LYS A 158 14.03 -8.96 -18.29
C LYS A 158 13.78 -9.06 -19.80
N ASP A 159 14.70 -8.55 -20.60
CA ASP A 159 14.59 -8.50 -22.06
C ASP A 159 15.22 -9.74 -22.74
N LEU A 160 15.90 -10.60 -21.97
CA LEU A 160 16.50 -11.84 -22.44
C LEU A 160 15.46 -12.95 -22.68
N THR A 161 15.52 -13.56 -23.86
CA THR A 161 14.67 -14.69 -24.29
C THR A 161 15.04 -16.02 -23.59
N PRO A 162 14.12 -17.00 -23.49
CA PRO A 162 13.90 -17.86 -22.32
C PRO A 162 14.76 -19.14 -22.28
N ALA A 163 15.98 -19.11 -22.82
CA ALA A 163 16.87 -20.28 -22.74
C ALA A 163 17.26 -20.60 -21.28
N GLU A 164 17.26 -19.60 -20.41
CA GLU A 164 17.62 -19.71 -19.00
C GLU A 164 16.53 -19.12 -18.09
N TYR A 165 16.27 -19.78 -16.96
CA TYR A 165 15.33 -19.30 -15.94
C TYR A 165 16.10 -18.56 -14.86
N ILE A 166 16.02 -17.23 -14.86
CA ILE A 166 16.66 -16.39 -13.85
C ILE A 166 15.63 -16.00 -12.80
N LEU A 167 15.83 -16.46 -11.56
CA LEU A 167 14.99 -16.11 -10.42
C LEU A 167 15.66 -15.04 -9.58
N TYR A 168 15.03 -13.88 -9.49
CA TYR A 168 15.38 -12.85 -8.53
C TYR A 168 14.57 -13.02 -7.26
N SER A 169 15.25 -13.29 -6.14
CA SER A 169 14.64 -13.45 -4.84
C SER A 169 15.13 -12.42 -3.83
N ASP A 170 14.26 -12.03 -2.90
CA ASP A 170 14.68 -11.23 -1.76
C ASP A 170 15.61 -12.03 -0.83
N GLY A 171 16.29 -11.34 0.07
CA GLY A 171 17.13 -11.95 1.09
C GLY A 171 16.37 -12.56 2.27
N CYS A 172 15.04 -12.77 2.16
CA CYS A 172 14.23 -13.30 3.26
C CYS A 172 14.60 -14.76 3.53
N GLY A 173 15.22 -14.99 4.68
CA GLY A 173 15.75 -16.31 5.05
C GLY A 173 14.69 -17.41 5.04
N TYR A 174 13.49 -17.10 5.56
CA TYR A 174 12.42 -18.08 5.73
C TYR A 174 11.72 -18.46 4.41
N GLN A 175 11.65 -17.53 3.45
CA GLN A 175 10.96 -17.75 2.18
C GLN A 175 11.91 -18.28 1.11
N ASN A 176 13.02 -17.56 0.88
CA ASN A 176 13.84 -17.77 -0.32
C ASN A 176 15.17 -18.48 -0.04
N ARG A 177 15.63 -18.50 1.22
CA ARG A 177 16.82 -19.28 1.65
C ARG A 177 16.43 -20.46 2.54
N LYS A 178 15.35 -21.14 2.18
CA LYS A 178 14.89 -22.36 2.86
C LYS A 178 15.40 -23.61 2.14
N VAL A 179 15.71 -24.65 2.91
CA VAL A 179 16.11 -25.98 2.42
C VAL A 179 15.18 -26.50 1.31
N THR A 180 13.87 -26.28 1.46
CA THR A 180 12.88 -26.68 0.45
C THR A 180 13.13 -26.04 -0.92
N MET A 181 13.50 -24.75 -0.98
CA MET A 181 13.82 -24.09 -2.25
C MET A 181 15.12 -24.62 -2.84
N SER A 182 16.13 -24.85 -1.99
CA SER A 182 17.42 -25.41 -2.40
C SER A 182 17.29 -26.83 -2.96
N SER A 183 16.31 -27.62 -2.52
CA SER A 183 16.03 -28.95 -3.07
C SER A 183 15.09 -28.91 -4.28
N ALA A 184 14.11 -27.99 -4.29
CA ALA A 184 13.09 -27.93 -5.34
C ALA A 184 13.61 -27.36 -6.67
N LEU A 185 14.47 -26.33 -6.63
CA LEU A 185 14.99 -25.71 -7.86
C LEU A 185 15.85 -26.66 -8.70
N PRO A 186 16.79 -27.44 -8.13
CA PRO A 186 17.53 -28.44 -8.88
C PRO A 186 16.63 -29.57 -9.40
N TYR A 187 15.63 -29.99 -8.62
CA TYR A 187 14.67 -31.00 -9.07
C TYR A 187 13.92 -30.56 -10.33
N PHE A 188 13.39 -29.33 -10.32
CA PHE A 188 12.73 -28.73 -11.47
C PHE A 188 13.65 -28.60 -12.69
N ALA A 189 14.91 -28.23 -12.46
CA ALA A 189 15.94 -28.12 -13.51
C ALA A 189 16.20 -29.46 -14.21
N ILE A 190 16.28 -30.55 -13.43
CA ILE A 190 16.47 -31.91 -13.95
C ILE A 190 15.24 -32.38 -14.72
N GLU A 191 14.04 -32.23 -14.13
CA GLU A 191 12.78 -32.71 -14.73
C GLU A 191 12.49 -32.04 -16.08
N ASN A 192 12.76 -30.73 -16.19
CA ASN A 192 12.47 -29.96 -17.40
C ASN A 192 13.67 -29.82 -18.34
N GLY A 193 14.86 -30.31 -17.94
CA GLY A 193 16.10 -30.16 -18.69
C GLY A 193 16.50 -28.71 -18.91
N LYS A 194 16.33 -27.84 -17.91
CA LYS A 194 16.56 -26.38 -18.02
C LYS A 194 17.53 -25.87 -16.96
N THR A 195 18.31 -24.86 -17.32
CA THR A 195 19.19 -24.17 -16.37
C THR A 195 18.40 -23.13 -15.59
N VAL A 196 18.52 -23.19 -14.27
CA VAL A 196 17.86 -22.30 -13.32
C VAL A 196 18.92 -21.57 -12.50
N THR A 197 18.95 -20.24 -12.59
CA THR A 197 19.88 -19.39 -11.86
C THR A 197 19.13 -18.57 -10.82
N GLN A 198 19.43 -18.77 -9.54
CA GLN A 198 18.85 -17.99 -8.45
C GLN A 198 19.80 -16.86 -8.02
N LYS A 199 19.38 -15.61 -8.25
CA LYS A 199 20.07 -14.39 -7.81
C LYS A 199 19.39 -13.84 -6.56
N ILE A 200 20.15 -13.68 -5.48
CA ILE A 200 19.66 -13.12 -4.21
C ILE A 200 20.14 -11.68 -4.08
N LEU A 201 19.20 -10.76 -3.89
CA LEU A 201 19.50 -9.33 -3.75
C LEU A 201 19.96 -8.96 -2.34
N GLU A 202 20.81 -7.93 -2.25
CA GLU A 202 21.25 -7.35 -0.97
C GLU A 202 20.10 -6.62 -0.26
N LYS A 203 20.11 -6.65 1.08
CA LYS A 203 19.04 -6.07 1.91
C LYS A 203 18.98 -4.55 1.78
N GLY A 204 17.76 -3.99 1.80
CA GLY A 204 17.53 -2.54 1.82
C GLY A 204 17.53 -1.84 0.45
N HIS A 205 17.94 -2.52 -0.64
CA HIS A 205 17.87 -2.01 -2.02
C HIS A 205 17.04 -2.90 -2.96
N THR A 206 16.18 -3.74 -2.40
CA THR A 206 15.32 -4.65 -3.17
C THR A 206 14.11 -3.90 -3.72
N MET A 207 14.18 -3.45 -4.97
CA MET A 207 12.98 -3.02 -5.69
C MET A 207 12.37 -4.23 -6.43
N MET A 208 11.42 -4.91 -5.78
CA MET A 208 10.69 -6.04 -6.39
C MET A 208 9.38 -5.55 -7.00
N GLU A 209 9.06 -6.06 -8.20
CA GLU A 209 7.78 -5.75 -8.88
C GLU A 209 6.59 -6.25 -8.05
N VAL A 210 6.79 -7.39 -7.37
CA VAL A 210 5.81 -8.00 -6.47
C VAL A 210 5.46 -7.04 -5.34
N ASP A 211 6.43 -6.42 -4.67
CA ASP A 211 6.18 -5.47 -3.58
C ASP A 211 5.38 -4.25 -4.05
N SER A 212 5.67 -3.76 -5.27
CA SER A 212 4.90 -2.68 -5.87
C SER A 212 3.45 -3.10 -6.15
N ALA A 213 3.22 -4.36 -6.55
CA ALA A 213 1.89 -4.89 -6.78
C ALA A 213 1.11 -5.04 -5.46
N HIS A 214 1.73 -5.66 -4.45
CA HIS A 214 1.13 -5.82 -3.12
C HIS A 214 0.76 -4.47 -2.52
N ALA A 215 1.67 -3.49 -2.55
CA ALA A 215 1.40 -2.15 -2.03
C ALA A 215 0.25 -1.43 -2.78
N SER A 216 0.04 -1.72 -4.07
CA SER A 216 -1.05 -1.15 -4.85
C SER A 216 -2.38 -1.80 -4.50
N ILE A 217 -2.38 -3.13 -4.37
CA ILE A 217 -3.54 -3.93 -3.98
C ILE A 217 -3.99 -3.55 -2.56
N GLU A 218 -3.09 -3.51 -1.59
CA GLU A 218 -3.39 -3.16 -0.19
C GLU A 218 -4.04 -1.79 -0.06
N ARG A 219 -3.55 -0.79 -0.82
CA ARG A 219 -4.15 0.55 -0.84
C ARG A 219 -5.55 0.55 -1.42
N HIS A 220 -5.80 -0.23 -2.47
CA HIS A 220 -7.12 -0.34 -3.10
C HIS A 220 -8.11 -1.12 -2.24
N LEU A 221 -7.61 -2.07 -1.44
CA LEU A 221 -8.41 -2.88 -0.52
C LEU A 221 -8.82 -2.09 0.72
N LYS A 222 -8.00 -1.15 1.17
CA LYS A 222 -8.25 -0.36 2.38
C LYS A 222 -9.55 0.44 2.26
N ASN A 223 -10.39 0.37 3.29
CA ASN A 223 -11.67 1.09 3.42
C ASN A 223 -12.74 0.71 2.37
N ARG A 224 -12.63 -0.43 1.67
CA ARG A 224 -13.71 -0.98 0.84
C ARG A 224 -14.39 -2.15 1.56
N PRO A 225 -15.74 -2.22 1.56
CA PRO A 225 -16.44 -3.38 2.08
C PRO A 225 -16.26 -4.57 1.13
N ILE A 226 -16.04 -5.76 1.71
CA ILE A 226 -15.88 -7.02 0.98
C ILE A 226 -16.98 -7.95 1.45
N HIS A 227 -17.87 -8.33 0.54
CA HIS A 227 -19.02 -9.17 0.87
C HIS A 227 -18.90 -10.58 0.31
N CYS A 228 -18.27 -10.74 -0.86
CA CYS A 228 -18.03 -12.05 -1.45
C CYS A 228 -16.56 -12.24 -1.89
N PRO A 229 -16.06 -13.49 -1.95
CA PRO A 229 -14.71 -13.78 -2.45
C PRO A 229 -14.47 -13.30 -3.89
N ALA A 230 -15.53 -13.14 -4.69
CA ALA A 230 -15.42 -12.59 -6.03
C ALA A 230 -15.09 -11.09 -6.03
N ASP A 231 -15.42 -10.36 -4.97
CA ASP A 231 -15.07 -8.95 -4.82
C ASP A 231 -13.55 -8.74 -4.78
N TYR A 232 -12.81 -9.66 -4.17
CA TYR A 232 -11.34 -9.60 -4.18
C TYR A 232 -10.78 -9.60 -5.60
N LYS A 233 -11.32 -10.45 -6.48
CA LYS A 233 -10.87 -10.51 -7.88
C LYS A 233 -11.03 -9.15 -8.54
N ARG A 234 -12.25 -8.59 -8.47
CA ARG A 234 -12.58 -7.27 -9.04
C ARG A 234 -11.67 -6.18 -8.49
N ILE A 235 -11.50 -6.11 -7.17
CA ILE A 235 -10.67 -5.07 -6.51
C ILE A 235 -9.20 -5.20 -6.92
N ILE A 236 -8.68 -6.43 -7.02
CA ILE A 236 -7.30 -6.67 -7.44
C ILE A 236 -7.10 -6.28 -8.91
N GLU A 237 -8.02 -6.64 -9.81
CA GLU A 237 -7.96 -6.24 -11.23
C GLU A 237 -7.95 -4.71 -11.39
N GLU A 238 -8.81 -4.01 -10.65
CA GLU A 238 -8.93 -2.54 -10.65
C GLU A 238 -7.73 -1.81 -10.02
N SER A 239 -6.93 -2.50 -9.20
CA SER A 239 -5.89 -1.86 -8.39
C SER A 239 -4.75 -1.22 -9.20
N ARG A 240 -4.56 -1.63 -10.47
CA ARG A 240 -3.56 -1.06 -11.38
C ARG A 240 -4.23 -0.49 -12.63
N ARG A 241 -4.04 0.82 -12.84
CA ARG A 241 -4.59 1.54 -14.00
C ARG A 241 -3.61 1.63 -15.18
N PHE A 242 -2.30 1.72 -14.92
CA PHE A 242 -1.26 1.82 -15.96
C PHE A 242 -0.11 0.84 -15.67
N PRO A 243 0.52 0.22 -16.69
CA PRO A 243 0.14 0.14 -18.11
C PRO A 243 -1.10 -0.71 -18.40
N ARG A 244 -1.44 -1.72 -17.59
CA ARG A 244 -2.64 -2.55 -17.74
C ARG A 244 -3.14 -3.10 -16.39
N PRO A 245 -4.45 -3.39 -16.25
CA PRO A 245 -5.01 -4.11 -15.10
C PRO A 245 -4.30 -5.43 -14.82
N TYR A 246 -4.34 -5.88 -13.57
CA TYR A 246 -3.81 -7.19 -13.22
C TYR A 246 -4.68 -8.30 -13.79
N VAL A 247 -4.06 -9.41 -14.20
CA VAL A 247 -4.77 -10.62 -14.61
C VAL A 247 -4.84 -11.55 -13.39
N VAL A 248 -6.03 -11.71 -12.83
CA VAL A 248 -6.24 -12.55 -11.64
C VAL A 248 -6.81 -13.90 -12.05
N LYS A 249 -6.08 -14.97 -11.75
CA LYS A 249 -6.51 -16.35 -11.96
C LYS A 249 -6.94 -16.95 -10.64
N TYR A 250 -8.10 -17.61 -10.60
CA TYR A 250 -8.49 -18.40 -9.44
C TYR A 250 -7.58 -19.62 -9.32
N LEU A 251 -7.17 -19.92 -8.08
CA LEU A 251 -6.50 -21.17 -7.79
C LEU A 251 -7.56 -22.26 -7.71
N GLU A 252 -7.56 -23.16 -8.68
CA GLU A 252 -8.40 -24.35 -8.62
C GLU A 252 -7.73 -25.42 -7.75
N TYR A 253 -8.54 -26.25 -7.08
CA TYR A 253 -8.06 -27.35 -6.24
C TYR A 253 -7.23 -28.39 -7.02
N SER A 254 -7.33 -28.41 -8.35
CA SER A 254 -6.50 -29.24 -9.24
C SER A 254 -5.00 -28.91 -9.14
N PHE A 255 -4.64 -27.67 -8.80
CA PHE A 255 -3.26 -27.19 -8.74
C PHE A 255 -2.45 -27.79 -7.58
N SER A 256 -3.09 -28.11 -6.45
CA SER A 256 -2.41 -28.68 -5.26
C SER A 256 -2.07 -30.16 -5.39
N ARG A 257 -2.62 -30.84 -6.40
CA ARG A 257 -2.44 -32.29 -6.59
C ARG A 257 -1.25 -32.65 -7.49
N THR A 258 -0.84 -31.73 -8.36
CA THR A 258 0.28 -31.95 -9.30
C THR A 258 1.63 -31.89 -8.61
N SER A 259 1.77 -31.11 -7.53
CA SER A 259 2.99 -31.04 -6.71
C SER A 259 3.16 -32.20 -5.71
N ALA A 260 2.15 -33.06 -5.56
CA ALA A 260 2.16 -34.21 -4.65
C ALA A 260 2.29 -35.57 -5.37
N LYS A 261 2.37 -35.59 -6.70
CA LYS A 261 2.44 -36.80 -7.52
C LYS A 261 3.73 -36.85 -8.35
N SER A 262 4.86 -36.74 -7.67
CA SER A 262 6.17 -37.05 -8.25
C SER A 262 7.05 -37.73 -7.20
N THR A 263 6.57 -38.84 -6.68
CA THR A 263 7.42 -39.85 -6.03
C THR A 263 7.24 -41.14 -6.82
N PRO A 264 8.33 -41.81 -7.27
CA PRO A 264 8.25 -43.15 -7.84
C PRO A 264 7.71 -44.15 -6.81
#